data_AF-K7QXV2-F1
#
_entry.id   AF-K7QXV2-F1
#
_cell.length_a   1.000
_cell.length_b   1.000
_cell.length_c   1.000
_cell.angle_alpha   90.00
_cell.angle_beta   90.00
_cell.angle_gamma   90.00
#
_symmetry.space_group_name_H-M   'P 1'
#
loop_
_entity.id
_entity.type
_entity.pdbx_description
1 polymer ?
#
loop_
_entity_poly.entity_id
_entity_poly.type
_entity_poly.pdbx_seq_one_letter_code
_entity_poly.pdbx_strand_id
1 'polypeptide(L)'
;MLPYGGMVRVYGVPGCGPCEIVKMFLAQKGVPYTFVNVREDLEAAKVVEALVGSPTAGVVVEWEGKRRAIRGVSPAALNAFLEEYRQGA
;
A
#
# COMPACT_ATOMS: atom_id res chain seq x y z
N MET A 1 -17.88 -15.48 1.87
CA MET A 1 -16.68 -15.73 2.70
C MET A 1 -15.47 -15.16 1.97
N LEU A 2 -15.12 -13.92 2.26
CA LEU A 2 -13.83 -13.35 1.88
C LEU A 2 -12.99 -13.36 3.17
N PRO A 3 -11.99 -14.24 3.31
CA PRO A 3 -11.18 -14.37 4.53
C PRO A 3 -10.13 -13.26 4.67
N TYR A 4 -10.37 -12.10 4.06
CA TYR A 4 -9.43 -10.99 3.91
C TYR A 4 -10.16 -9.68 4.20
N GLY A 5 -9.56 -8.85 5.07
CA GLY A 5 -10.15 -7.63 5.64
C GLY A 5 -10.31 -6.56 4.57
N GLY A 6 -11.38 -6.65 3.79
CA GLY A 6 -11.72 -5.67 2.76
C GLY A 6 -10.67 -5.47 1.65
N MET A 7 -10.99 -4.59 0.71
CA MET A 7 -10.11 -4.23 -0.40
C MET A 7 -9.02 -3.25 0.06
N VAL A 8 -7.76 -3.50 -0.27
CA VAL A 8 -6.63 -2.62 0.08
C VAL A 8 -6.44 -1.55 -0.99
N ARG A 9 -6.42 -0.27 -0.63
CA ARG A 9 -6.04 0.83 -1.52
C ARG A 9 -4.56 1.13 -1.37
N VAL A 10 -3.82 1.07 -2.47
CA VAL A 10 -2.37 1.23 -2.53
C VAL A 10 -2.09 2.55 -3.24
N TYR A 11 -1.78 3.59 -2.48
CA TYR A 11 -1.38 4.90 -2.99
C TYR A 11 0.13 4.89 -3.29
N GLY A 12 0.48 5.13 -4.54
CA GLY A 12 1.88 5.21 -4.94
C GLY A 12 2.06 5.88 -6.30
N VAL A 13 3.33 5.97 -6.72
CA VAL A 13 3.71 6.55 -8.01
C VAL A 13 4.06 5.43 -8.99
N PRO A 14 3.42 5.38 -10.18
CA PRO A 14 3.79 4.42 -11.22
C PRO A 14 5.20 4.74 -11.75
N GLY A 15 5.98 3.70 -12.04
CA GLY A 15 7.36 3.83 -12.51
C GLY A 15 8.39 3.97 -11.39
N CYS A 16 8.00 3.80 -10.13
CA CYS A 16 8.93 3.69 -9.01
C CYS A 16 9.25 2.20 -8.76
N GLY A 17 10.51 1.78 -8.93
CA GLY A 17 10.96 0.40 -8.68
C GLY A 17 10.39 -0.25 -7.39
N PRO A 18 10.40 0.44 -6.22
CA PRO A 18 9.75 -0.08 -5.02
C PRO A 18 8.24 -0.31 -5.15
N CYS A 19 7.49 0.57 -5.84
CA CYS A 19 6.03 0.42 -5.98
C CYS A 19 5.64 -0.85 -6.76
N GLU A 20 6.43 -1.27 -7.74
CA GLU A 20 6.18 -2.51 -8.47
C GLU A 20 6.33 -3.73 -7.58
N ILE A 21 7.36 -3.77 -6.73
CA ILE A 21 7.58 -4.89 -5.81
C ILE A 21 6.39 -5.05 -4.86
N VAL A 22 5.82 -3.95 -4.35
CA VAL A 22 4.62 -4.01 -3.49
C VAL A 22 3.41 -4.57 -4.24
N LYS A 23 3.16 -4.10 -5.46
CA LYS A 23 2.05 -4.58 -6.30
C LYS A 23 2.19 -6.07 -6.60
N MET A 24 3.39 -6.51 -6.97
CA MET A 24 3.67 -7.92 -7.21
C MET A 24 3.49 -8.77 -5.94
N PHE A 25 3.96 -8.28 -4.78
CA PHE A 25 3.79 -8.98 -3.52
C PHE A 25 2.32 -9.17 -3.15
N LEU A 26 1.51 -8.12 -3.23
CA LEU A 26 0.07 -8.19 -2.96
C LEU A 26 -0.65 -9.15 -3.93
N ALA A 27 -0.30 -9.08 -5.22
CA ALA A 27 -0.85 -9.97 -6.24
C ALA A 27 -0.48 -11.44 -5.97
N GLN A 28 0.78 -11.72 -5.63
CA GLN A 28 1.25 -13.06 -5.28
C GLN A 28 0.55 -13.62 -4.03
N LYS A 29 0.23 -12.77 -3.07
CA LYS A 29 -0.48 -13.17 -1.85
C LYS A 29 -1.99 -13.30 -2.04
N GLY A 30 -2.51 -12.96 -3.22
CA GLY A 30 -3.94 -12.99 -3.52
C GLY A 30 -4.74 -11.94 -2.74
N VAL A 31 -4.07 -10.87 -2.27
CA VAL A 31 -4.74 -9.79 -1.55
C VAL A 31 -5.43 -8.89 -2.58
N PRO A 32 -6.75 -8.66 -2.50
CA PRO A 32 -7.43 -7.74 -3.40
C PRO A 32 -6.97 -6.31 -3.11
N TYR A 33 -6.32 -5.67 -4.09
CA TYR A 33 -5.83 -4.31 -3.96
C TYR A 33 -6.19 -3.43 -5.15
N THR A 34 -6.33 -2.12 -4.89
CA THR A 34 -6.55 -1.07 -5.88
C THR A 34 -5.36 -0.13 -5.85
N PHE A 35 -4.65 0.02 -6.97
CA PHE A 35 -3.57 0.98 -7.08
C PHE A 35 -4.12 2.37 -7.42
N VAL A 36 -3.87 3.35 -6.54
CA VAL A 36 -4.25 4.75 -6.72
C VAL A 36 -3.00 5.53 -7.07
N ASN A 37 -3.00 6.14 -8.26
CA ASN A 37 -1.87 6.91 -8.75
C ASN A 37 -1.87 8.31 -8.12
N VAL A 38 -0.94 8.55 -7.20
CA VAL A 38 -0.83 9.87 -6.54
C VAL A 38 -0.33 10.98 -7.46
N ARG A 39 0.15 10.66 -8.68
CA ARG A 39 0.46 11.69 -9.68
C ARG A 39 -0.79 12.25 -10.34
N GLU A 40 -1.83 11.44 -10.47
CA GLU A 40 -3.11 11.85 -11.06
C GLU A 40 -4.09 12.33 -9.98
N ASP A 41 -3.93 11.81 -8.77
CA ASP A 41 -4.83 12.04 -7.65
C ASP A 41 -4.16 12.92 -6.58
N LEU A 42 -4.44 14.23 -6.64
CA LEU A 42 -3.82 15.24 -5.77
C LEU A 42 -4.15 15.02 -4.28
N GLU A 43 -5.33 14.46 -3.96
CA GLU A 43 -5.68 14.11 -2.59
C GLU A 43 -4.81 12.98 -2.06
N ALA A 44 -4.62 11.93 -2.87
CA ALA A 44 -3.71 10.85 -2.53
C ALA A 44 -2.27 11.34 -2.38
N ALA A 45 -1.83 12.28 -3.21
CA ALA A 45 -0.51 12.91 -3.08
C ALA A 45 -0.33 13.56 -1.71
N LYS A 46 -1.33 14.34 -1.26
CA LYS A 46 -1.30 14.98 0.07
C LYS A 46 -1.29 13.95 1.20
N VAL A 47 -2.06 12.86 1.09
CA VAL A 47 -2.07 11.80 2.10
C VAL A 47 -0.71 11.10 2.19
N VAL A 48 -0.11 10.77 1.05
CA VAL A 48 1.23 10.15 1.00
C VAL A 48 2.29 11.12 1.51
N GLU A 49 2.24 12.39 1.13
CA GLU A 49 3.16 13.41 1.62
C GLU A 49 3.03 13.61 3.14
N ALA A 50 1.81 13.63 3.67
CA ALA A 50 1.57 13.76 5.11
C ALA A 50 2.06 12.55 5.92
N LEU A 51 1.94 11.33 5.37
CA LEU A 51 2.35 10.10 6.06
C LEU A 51 3.84 9.77 5.90
N VAL A 52 4.41 10.07 4.72
CA VAL A 52 5.74 9.59 4.32
C VAL A 52 6.74 10.72 4.11
N GLY A 53 6.27 11.97 4.03
CA GLY A 53 7.08 13.16 3.76
C GLY A 53 7.47 13.34 2.29
N SER A 54 7.34 12.30 1.45
CA SER A 54 7.60 12.40 0.01
C SER A 54 6.80 11.36 -0.79
N PRO A 55 6.23 11.74 -1.95
CA PRO A 55 5.43 10.84 -2.79
C PRO A 55 6.22 9.66 -3.40
N THR A 56 7.54 9.73 -3.38
CA THR A 56 8.45 8.69 -3.90
C THR A 56 9.17 7.90 -2.81
N ALA A 57 9.03 8.28 -1.53
CA ALA A 57 9.76 7.65 -0.43
C ALA A 57 9.07 6.39 0.13
N GLY A 58 7.85 6.07 -0.33
CA GLY A 58 7.12 4.91 0.13
C GLY A 58 5.77 4.74 -0.53
N VAL A 59 5.10 3.66 -0.16
CA VAL A 59 3.76 3.31 -0.63
C VAL A 59 2.81 3.39 0.54
N VAL A 60 1.71 4.13 0.44
CA VAL A 60 0.68 4.13 1.49
C VAL A 60 -0.37 3.11 1.14
N VAL A 61 -0.74 2.29 2.10
CA VAL A 61 -1.80 1.30 1.99
C VAL A 61 -2.92 1.66 2.95
N GLU A 62 -4.16 1.59 2.49
CA GLU A 62 -5.36 1.84 3.28
C GLU A 62 -6.33 0.66 3.16
N TRP A 63 -6.83 0.17 4.28
CA TRP A 63 -7.83 -0.90 4.33
C TRP A 63 -8.73 -0.66 5.54
N GLU A 64 -10.04 -0.77 5.35
CA GLU A 64 -11.03 -0.60 6.43
C GLU A 64 -10.83 0.67 7.29
N GLY A 65 -10.44 1.78 6.67
CA GLY A 65 -10.18 3.05 7.36
C GLY A 65 -8.85 3.13 8.11
N LYS A 66 -8.05 2.06 8.15
CA LYS A 66 -6.66 2.09 8.61
C LYS A 66 -5.76 2.52 7.47
N ARG A 67 -4.81 3.42 7.75
CA ARG A 67 -3.81 3.91 6.78
C ARG A 67 -2.43 3.60 7.31
N ARG A 68 -1.57 3.03 6.46
CA ARG A 68 -0.19 2.72 6.82
C ARG A 68 0.76 3.07 5.69
N ALA A 69 1.86 3.73 6.03
CA ALA A 69 2.96 3.95 5.10
C ALA A 69 3.96 2.79 5.15
N ILE A 70 4.23 2.19 3.98
CA ILE A 70 5.33 1.24 3.77
C ILE A 70 6.53 2.04 3.25
N ARG A 71 7.47 2.32 4.16
CA ARG A 71 8.75 2.99 3.87
C ARG A 71 9.82 1.94 3.61
N GLY A 72 10.28 1.83 2.37
CA GLY A 72 11.23 0.81 1.97
C GLY A 72 10.57 -0.55 1.73
N VAL A 73 10.79 -1.10 0.55
CA VAL A 73 10.11 -2.32 0.09
C VAL A 73 10.97 -3.52 0.39
N SER A 74 11.24 -3.69 1.68
CA SER A 74 11.93 -4.87 2.19
C SER A 74 10.94 -5.99 2.46
N PRO A 75 11.31 -7.26 2.25
CA PRO A 75 10.43 -8.40 2.50
C PRO A 75 9.86 -8.41 3.93
N ALA A 76 10.63 -7.96 4.93
CA ALA A 76 10.16 -7.81 6.31
C ALA A 76 9.00 -6.81 6.46
N ALA A 77 9.09 -5.64 5.82
CA ALA A 77 8.04 -4.62 5.88
C ALA A 77 6.74 -5.10 5.19
N LEU A 78 6.89 -5.78 4.05
CA LEU A 78 5.76 -6.35 3.33
C LEU A 78 5.08 -7.47 4.11
N ASN A 79 5.86 -8.35 4.75
CA ASN A 79 5.30 -9.43 5.57
C ASN A 79 4.63 -8.88 6.83
N ALA A 80 5.23 -7.89 7.49
CA ALA A 80 4.63 -7.23 8.65
C ALA A 80 3.29 -6.55 8.32
N PHE A 81 3.20 -5.89 7.16
CA PHE A 81 1.92 -5.36 6.66
C PHE A 81 0.91 -6.49 6.42
N LEU A 82 1.32 -7.58 5.75
CA LEU A 82 0.42 -8.70 5.45
C LEU A 82 -0.11 -9.38 6.71
N GLU A 83 0.75 -9.56 7.72
CA GLU A 83 0.36 -10.10 9.01
C GLU A 83 -0.66 -9.19 9.69
N GLU A 84 -0.42 -7.88 9.73
CA GLU A 84 -1.36 -6.91 10.29
C GLU A 84 -2.70 -6.89 9.54
N TYR A 85 -2.66 -6.95 8.21
CA TYR A 85 -3.86 -7.05 7.37
C TYR A 85 -4.65 -8.33 7.66
N ARG A 86 -3.97 -9.47 7.88
CA ARG A 86 -4.62 -10.75 8.21
C ARG A 86 -5.14 -10.83 9.64
N GLN A 87 -4.51 -10.14 10.58
CA GLN A 87 -4.92 -10.10 12.00
C GLN A 87 -6.05 -9.09 12.26
N GLY A 88 -6.21 -8.10 11.37
CA GLY A 88 -7.27 -7.09 11.45
C GLY A 88 -8.48 -7.37 10.55
N ALA A 89 -8.54 -8.54 9.92
CA ALA A 89 -9.55 -9.02 8.99
C ALA A 89 -10.57 -9.97 9.64
#